data_AF-A0A7V4HV48-F1
#
_entry.id   AF-A0A7V4HV48-F1
#
_cell.length_a   1.000
_cell.length_b   1.000
_cell.length_c   1.000
_cell.angle_alpha   90.00
_cell.angle_beta   90.00
_cell.angle_gamma   90.00
#
_symmetry.space_group_name_H-M   'P 1'
#
loop_
_entity.id
_entity.type
_entity.pdbx_description
1 polymer ?
#
loop_
_entity_poly.entity_id
_entity_poly.type
_entity_poly.pdbx_seq_one_letter_code
_entity_poly.pdbx_strand_id
1 'polypeptide(L)'
;MKFNLPGPRQPEAACALIAFLRKEGAMRIIACIALGLAWSAAHAPAAEQQFDPAARAKAIAPFVDEQTLAVVHIDLARVDLDPLVAKLTELLPDAKEDLVAAKPRMAQSLAGLLRAGATNVYLVFTLAFFPQQPLFGVIPLGPGADEKAIVANLGNPNAGSLRVGDALLVTDREETLQRVRQLKPDPRPEIAAAFEAAGDTAVQVLLLPPAYYRRVIEETMPELPQEIGGGPSTILTRGALWAVAGIDLPPKMALRLLVKSQDAQSAAALNAKWNELIRLAAQWKEIRGVVPDFDQAASLLTPKVEGDRLAVAINDDEAVRTLWNAGGRALIAATKGPRQAARRTQSANNLKQIALAMHHYHDANKCFPPQAIYGPDGKPLLSWRVLILPYLDQDQLYQQFRLNEPWDGPHNRALIEKMPSVYRSPGSKLNEKGRTNYVVSVGPQTVFHGRQGTPIKDITDGTSNTIMVVECDDPHAPIWTKPDDLAFDPKDPMRGLGHLITGGFNAAMCDGSVRFVPVTAPPETLRALFTKAGGEPPPGF
;
A
#
# COMPACT_ATOMS: atom_id res chain seq x y z
N MET A 1 -33.23 8.93 -30.78
CA MET A 1 -32.63 9.60 -29.60
C MET A 1 -32.66 8.64 -28.41
N LYS A 2 -31.52 8.02 -28.09
CA LYS A 2 -31.26 7.41 -26.78
C LYS A 2 -29.81 7.74 -26.45
N PHE A 3 -29.61 8.58 -25.45
CA PHE A 3 -28.30 8.95 -24.92
C PHE A 3 -27.68 7.72 -24.26
N ASN A 4 -26.52 7.31 -24.75
CA ASN A 4 -25.70 6.27 -24.14
C ASN A 4 -24.68 6.97 -23.24
N LEU A 5 -24.94 7.02 -21.93
CA LEU A 5 -23.96 7.45 -20.94
C LEU A 5 -23.04 6.26 -20.63
N PRO A 6 -21.71 6.39 -20.67
CA PRO A 6 -20.82 5.35 -20.19
C PRO A 6 -20.92 5.28 -18.65
N GLY A 7 -21.31 4.12 -18.12
CA GLY A 7 -21.37 3.87 -16.67
C GLY A 7 -19.98 3.82 -16.01
N PRO A 8 -19.88 4.09 -14.69
CA PRO A 8 -18.61 4.25 -14.01
C PRO A 8 -17.96 2.90 -13.68
N ARG A 9 -16.88 2.54 -14.37
CA ARG A 9 -15.91 1.53 -13.92
C ARG A 9 -14.96 2.17 -12.89
N GLN A 10 -15.40 2.39 -11.65
CA GLN A 10 -14.58 3.08 -10.62
C GLN A 10 -14.48 2.46 -9.21
N PRO A 11 -15.20 1.41 -8.77
CA PRO A 11 -15.03 0.91 -7.39
C PRO A 11 -13.73 0.13 -7.16
N GLU A 12 -13.04 -0.35 -8.20
CA GLU A 12 -11.79 -1.12 -8.08
C GLU A 12 -10.57 -0.24 -7.73
N ALA A 13 -10.47 0.97 -8.29
CA ALA A 13 -9.35 1.88 -8.04
C ALA A 13 -9.33 2.40 -6.60
N ALA A 14 -10.51 2.53 -5.96
CA ALA A 14 -10.60 3.00 -4.59
C ALA A 14 -10.23 1.92 -3.56
N CYS A 15 -10.73 0.69 -3.75
CA CYS A 15 -10.31 -0.45 -2.94
C CYS A 15 -8.82 -0.75 -3.11
N ALA A 16 -8.28 -0.62 -4.32
CA ALA A 16 -6.87 -0.84 -4.58
C ALA A 16 -5.97 0.30 -4.07
N LEU A 17 -6.45 1.56 -4.06
CA LEU A 17 -5.76 2.65 -3.36
C LEU A 17 -5.75 2.44 -1.85
N ILE A 18 -6.86 2.02 -1.24
CA ILE A 18 -6.90 1.70 0.19
C ILE A 18 -5.91 0.56 0.48
N ALA A 19 -5.84 -0.45 -0.38
CA ALA A 19 -4.85 -1.52 -0.30
C ALA A 19 -3.40 -1.04 -0.56
N PHE A 20 -3.20 0.03 -1.34
CA PHE A 20 -1.90 0.63 -1.66
C PHE A 20 -1.39 1.60 -0.60
N LEU A 21 -2.26 2.46 -0.05
CA LEU A 21 -2.00 3.22 1.18
C LEU A 21 -1.74 2.26 2.36
N ARG A 22 -2.33 1.06 2.33
CA ARG A 22 -2.00 -0.08 3.21
C ARG A 22 -0.74 -0.88 2.80
N LYS A 23 -0.24 -0.75 1.57
CA LYS A 23 1.01 -1.36 1.06
C LYS A 23 2.15 -0.33 1.04
N GLU A 24 2.72 -0.08 2.22
CA GLU A 24 4.10 0.30 2.63
C GLU A 24 5.15 0.97 1.67
N GLY A 25 4.80 1.53 0.50
CA GLY A 25 5.79 1.96 -0.51
C GLY A 25 5.83 3.45 -0.87
N ALA A 26 4.74 4.01 -1.41
CA ALA A 26 4.83 5.32 -2.06
C ALA A 26 5.01 6.52 -1.14
N MET A 27 4.22 6.63 -0.05
CA MET A 27 4.45 7.70 0.93
C MET A 27 5.81 7.56 1.62
N ARG A 28 6.32 6.33 1.75
CA ARG A 28 7.64 6.03 2.29
C ARG A 28 8.76 6.44 1.32
N ILE A 29 8.61 6.20 0.02
CA ILE A 29 9.56 6.64 -1.01
C ILE A 29 9.52 8.16 -1.15
N ILE A 30 8.33 8.76 -1.19
CA ILE A 30 8.14 10.22 -1.26
C ILE A 30 8.71 10.89 -0.01
N ALA A 31 8.40 10.37 1.18
CA ALA A 31 8.98 10.86 2.43
C ALA A 31 10.48 10.62 2.47
N CYS A 32 11.01 9.44 2.16
CA CYS A 32 12.47 9.19 2.18
C CYS A 32 13.24 10.03 1.15
N ILE A 33 12.67 10.28 -0.04
CA ILE A 33 13.29 11.12 -1.09
C ILE A 33 13.22 12.59 -0.68
N ALA A 34 12.04 13.08 -0.26
CA ALA A 34 11.88 14.46 0.19
C ALA A 34 12.67 14.74 1.48
N LEU A 35 12.74 13.76 2.40
CA LEU A 35 13.54 13.82 3.61
C LEU A 35 15.04 13.77 3.23
N GLY A 36 15.52 12.78 2.49
CA GLY A 36 16.93 12.78 2.04
C GLY A 36 17.35 14.14 1.46
N LEU A 37 16.62 14.63 0.47
CA LEU A 37 16.96 15.83 -0.29
C LEU A 37 16.94 17.12 0.54
N ALA A 38 16.20 17.17 1.65
CA ALA A 38 16.17 18.34 2.53
C ALA A 38 17.37 18.44 3.50
N TRP A 39 18.11 17.36 3.75
CA TRP A 39 19.31 17.44 4.58
C TRP A 39 20.56 17.88 3.79
N SER A 40 20.53 17.67 2.48
CA SER A 40 21.56 18.12 1.55
C SER A 40 21.53 19.62 1.34
N ALA A 41 21.94 20.48 2.24
CA ALA A 41 22.32 21.82 1.80
C ALA A 41 23.31 22.38 2.79
N ALA A 42 24.50 22.68 2.31
CA ALA A 42 25.32 23.65 2.95
C ALA A 42 26.09 24.34 1.81
N HIS A 43 25.97 25.67 1.73
CA HIS A 43 26.83 26.56 0.95
C HIS A 43 26.47 26.89 -0.51
N ALA A 44 25.23 26.72 -0.98
CA ALA A 44 24.84 27.32 -2.26
C ALA A 44 24.47 28.81 -2.10
N PRO A 45 24.98 29.74 -2.95
CA PRO A 45 24.52 31.12 -2.96
C PRO A 45 23.09 31.17 -3.50
N ALA A 46 22.18 31.75 -2.72
CA ALA A 46 20.80 31.96 -3.14
C ALA A 46 20.77 32.85 -4.39
N ALA A 47 20.30 32.32 -5.52
CA ALA A 47 19.91 33.16 -6.64
C ALA A 47 18.65 33.93 -6.22
N GLU A 48 18.69 35.27 -6.29
CA GLU A 48 17.54 36.15 -6.07
C GLU A 48 16.50 35.97 -7.19
N GLN A 49 15.77 34.86 -7.16
CA GLN A 49 14.51 34.74 -7.87
C GLN A 49 13.38 35.05 -6.89
N GLN A 50 12.55 36.02 -7.25
CA GLN A 50 11.36 36.36 -6.48
C GLN A 50 10.42 35.15 -6.44
N PHE A 51 10.11 34.68 -5.24
CA PHE A 51 9.22 33.55 -5.03
C PHE A 51 7.82 33.85 -5.58
N ASP A 52 7.40 33.06 -6.57
CA ASP A 52 6.06 33.12 -7.16
C ASP A 52 5.38 31.74 -7.05
N PRO A 53 4.48 31.54 -6.08
CA PRO A 53 3.78 30.27 -5.90
C PRO A 53 2.82 29.95 -7.07
N ALA A 54 2.28 30.97 -7.75
CA ALA A 54 1.43 30.77 -8.92
C ALA A 54 2.23 30.29 -10.13
N ALA A 55 3.47 30.79 -10.30
CA ALA A 55 4.38 30.27 -11.32
C ALA A 55 4.76 28.80 -11.05
N ARG A 56 5.03 28.41 -9.80
CA ARG A 56 5.29 27.00 -9.43
C ARG A 56 4.11 26.10 -9.77
N ALA A 57 2.89 26.51 -9.40
CA ALA A 57 1.67 25.77 -9.76
C ALA A 57 1.45 25.68 -11.27
N LYS A 58 1.69 26.78 -12.01
CA LYS A 58 1.56 26.83 -13.47
C LYS A 58 2.53 25.89 -14.17
N ALA A 59 3.75 25.74 -13.64
CA ALA A 59 4.77 24.89 -14.23
C ALA A 59 4.37 23.41 -14.28
N ILE A 60 3.56 22.95 -13.32
CA ILE A 60 3.06 21.58 -13.26
C ILE A 60 1.60 21.43 -13.70
N ALA A 61 0.90 22.53 -13.97
CA ALA A 61 -0.51 22.53 -14.36
C ALA A 61 -0.84 21.55 -15.51
N PRO A 62 0.00 21.38 -16.56
CA PRO A 62 -0.26 20.40 -17.63
C PRO A 62 -0.16 18.93 -17.22
N PHE A 63 0.32 18.63 -16.01
CA PHE A 63 0.61 17.28 -15.55
C PHE A 63 -0.22 16.85 -14.35
N VAL A 64 -1.12 17.72 -13.88
CA VAL A 64 -1.94 17.48 -12.70
C VAL A 64 -3.42 17.48 -13.07
N ASP A 65 -4.17 16.68 -12.33
CA ASP A 65 -5.60 16.45 -12.48
C ASP A 65 -6.22 16.11 -11.12
N GLU A 66 -7.51 15.76 -11.08
CA GLU A 66 -8.17 15.31 -9.85
C GLU A 66 -7.57 14.05 -9.26
N GLN A 67 -6.81 13.24 -10.01
CA GLN A 67 -6.20 12.01 -9.52
C GLN A 67 -4.80 12.22 -8.95
N THR A 68 -4.27 13.44 -9.03
CA THR A 68 -3.01 13.84 -8.42
C THR A 68 -3.15 13.90 -6.91
N LEU A 69 -2.43 13.01 -6.21
CA LEU A 69 -2.49 12.84 -4.76
C LEU A 69 -1.35 13.59 -4.05
N ALA A 70 -0.18 13.74 -4.66
CA ALA A 70 0.91 14.49 -4.05
C ALA A 70 1.84 15.13 -5.09
N VAL A 71 2.50 16.20 -4.69
CA VAL A 71 3.54 16.88 -5.46
C VAL A 71 4.71 17.17 -4.54
N VAL A 72 5.93 16.80 -4.93
CA VAL A 72 7.16 17.23 -4.26
C VAL A 72 7.89 18.19 -5.17
N HIS A 73 8.15 19.42 -4.71
CA HIS A 73 9.04 20.35 -5.37
C HIS A 73 10.40 20.37 -4.66
N ILE A 74 11.48 20.37 -5.44
CA ILE A 74 12.86 20.48 -4.97
C ILE A 74 13.56 21.57 -5.80
N ASP A 75 14.14 22.55 -5.10
CA ASP A 75 15.11 23.50 -5.66
C ASP A 75 16.50 22.87 -5.64
N LEU A 76 16.94 22.38 -6.80
CA LEU A 76 18.24 21.72 -6.98
C LEU A 76 19.41 22.66 -6.69
N ALA A 77 19.24 23.97 -6.84
CA ALA A 77 20.32 24.93 -6.58
C ALA A 77 20.62 25.01 -5.08
N ARG A 78 19.66 24.64 -4.23
CA ARG A 78 19.82 24.61 -2.77
C ARG A 78 20.25 23.22 -2.25
N VAL A 79 20.66 22.28 -3.11
CA VAL A 79 21.01 20.90 -2.71
C VAL A 79 22.54 20.65 -2.63
N ASP A 80 23.03 20.12 -1.51
CA ASP A 80 24.41 19.65 -1.21
C ASP A 80 24.44 18.17 -0.84
N LEU A 81 24.92 17.30 -1.73
CA LEU A 81 24.83 15.85 -1.58
C LEU A 81 25.62 15.26 -0.41
N ASP A 82 26.59 15.98 0.15
CA ASP A 82 27.48 15.47 1.19
C ASP A 82 26.72 15.15 2.49
N PRO A 83 26.00 16.11 3.10
CA PRO A 83 25.19 15.84 4.27
C PRO A 83 24.05 14.84 3.96
N LEU A 84 23.44 14.88 2.76
CA LEU A 84 22.37 13.94 2.36
C LEU A 84 22.83 12.49 2.41
N VAL A 85 23.95 12.17 1.76
CA VAL A 85 24.45 10.79 1.69
C VAL A 85 24.86 10.30 3.07
N ALA A 86 25.48 11.16 3.88
CA ALA A 86 25.82 10.85 5.26
C ALA A 86 24.57 10.48 6.08
N LYS A 87 23.47 11.24 5.93
CA LYS A 87 22.23 10.98 6.66
C LYS A 87 21.45 9.77 6.15
N LEU A 88 21.34 9.60 4.83
CA LEU A 88 20.75 8.40 4.24
C LEU A 88 21.50 7.14 4.66
N THR A 89 22.82 7.22 4.79
CA THR A 89 23.66 6.13 5.30
C THR A 89 23.37 5.81 6.77
N GLU A 90 23.11 6.80 7.62
CA GLU A 90 22.69 6.60 9.02
C GLU A 90 21.31 5.92 9.10
N LEU A 91 20.38 6.36 8.26
CA LEU A 91 19.00 5.85 8.25
C LEU A 91 18.86 4.49 7.56
N LEU A 92 19.72 4.20 6.58
CA LEU A 92 19.73 2.97 5.80
C LEU A 92 21.13 2.33 5.83
N PRO A 93 21.54 1.74 6.96
CA PRO A 93 22.87 1.13 7.10
C PRO A 93 23.15 0.06 6.03
N ASP A 94 22.11 -0.69 5.65
CA ASP A 94 22.18 -1.74 4.63
C ASP A 94 22.44 -1.19 3.22
N ALA A 95 22.14 0.09 2.97
CA ALA A 95 22.36 0.77 1.69
C ALA A 95 23.63 1.64 1.71
N LYS A 96 24.42 1.62 2.80
CA LYS A 96 25.59 2.48 2.99
C LYS A 96 26.59 2.38 1.83
N GLU A 97 26.97 1.17 1.46
CA GLU A 97 27.99 0.94 0.42
C GLU A 97 27.49 1.46 -0.94
N ASP A 98 26.24 1.17 -1.29
CA ASP A 98 25.60 1.63 -2.53
C ASP A 98 25.46 3.15 -2.57
N LEU A 99 25.03 3.79 -1.48
CA LEU A 99 24.87 5.25 -1.38
C LEU A 99 26.22 5.97 -1.48
N VAL A 100 27.25 5.47 -0.80
CA VAL A 100 28.61 6.03 -0.87
C VAL A 100 29.18 5.85 -2.28
N ALA A 101 28.96 4.69 -2.92
CA ALA A 101 29.39 4.43 -4.29
C ALA A 101 28.62 5.28 -5.33
N ALA A 102 27.35 5.59 -5.08
CA ALA A 102 26.51 6.41 -5.96
C ALA A 102 26.80 7.91 -5.83
N LYS A 103 27.33 8.39 -4.70
CA LYS A 103 27.57 9.81 -4.41
C LYS A 103 28.29 10.56 -5.53
N PRO A 104 29.42 10.10 -6.10
CA PRO A 104 30.10 10.83 -7.18
C PRO A 104 29.24 10.95 -8.44
N ARG A 105 28.46 9.92 -8.78
CA ARG A 105 27.55 9.93 -9.93
C ARG A 105 26.39 10.90 -9.70
N MET A 106 25.85 10.94 -8.49
CA MET A 106 24.83 11.91 -8.10
C MET A 106 25.35 13.34 -8.17
N ALA A 107 26.59 13.59 -7.72
CA ALA A 107 27.22 14.91 -7.78
C ALA A 107 27.44 15.39 -9.21
N GLN A 108 27.92 14.50 -10.08
CA GLN A 108 28.05 14.78 -11.50
C GLN A 108 26.70 15.09 -12.14
N SER A 109 25.68 14.30 -11.82
CA SER A 109 24.31 14.46 -12.34
C SER A 109 23.72 15.80 -11.92
N LEU A 110 23.77 16.12 -10.62
CA LEU A 110 23.28 17.40 -10.07
C LEU A 110 23.98 18.60 -10.72
N ALA A 111 25.31 18.59 -10.78
CA ALA A 111 26.08 19.65 -11.41
C ALA A 111 25.80 19.78 -12.92
N GLY A 112 25.50 18.66 -13.58
CA GLY A 112 25.11 18.64 -15.00
C GLY A 112 23.72 19.21 -15.24
N LEU A 113 22.75 18.84 -14.39
CA LEU A 113 21.38 19.37 -14.43
C LEU A 113 21.35 20.89 -14.22
N LEU A 114 22.07 21.39 -13.21
CA LEU A 114 22.18 22.83 -12.95
C LEU A 114 22.79 23.58 -14.14
N ARG A 115 23.88 23.05 -14.73
CA ARG A 115 24.50 23.62 -15.94
C ARG A 115 23.58 23.60 -17.16
N ALA A 116 22.70 22.61 -17.25
CA ALA A 116 21.72 22.49 -18.33
C ALA A 116 20.47 23.35 -18.10
N GLY A 117 20.39 24.11 -17.00
CA GLY A 117 19.29 25.01 -16.68
C GLY A 117 18.13 24.36 -15.90
N ALA A 118 18.29 23.12 -15.44
CA ALA A 118 17.32 22.46 -14.56
C ALA A 118 17.59 22.83 -13.09
N THR A 119 16.92 23.88 -12.61
CA THR A 119 17.01 24.34 -11.21
C THR A 119 15.89 23.81 -10.34
N ASN A 120 14.74 23.47 -10.93
CA ASN A 120 13.56 23.00 -10.21
C ASN A 120 13.15 21.62 -10.71
N VAL A 121 12.85 20.72 -9.78
CA VAL A 121 12.28 19.40 -10.10
C VAL A 121 11.00 19.22 -9.31
N TYR A 122 9.98 18.73 -9.99
CA TYR A 122 8.72 18.32 -9.38
C TYR A 122 8.55 16.83 -9.53
N LEU A 123 8.24 16.13 -8.46
CA LEU A 123 7.82 14.73 -8.49
C LEU A 123 6.30 14.72 -8.33
N VAL A 124 5.60 14.34 -9.39
CA VAL A 124 4.14 14.31 -9.41
C VAL A 124 3.68 12.88 -9.15
N PHE A 125 2.89 12.72 -8.10
CA PHE A 125 2.31 11.45 -7.73
C PHE A 125 0.81 11.44 -8.08
N THR A 126 0.42 10.55 -8.99
CA THR A 126 -0.96 10.43 -9.48
C THR A 126 -1.48 9.00 -9.40
N LEU A 127 -2.75 8.90 -9.07
CA LEU A 127 -3.48 7.64 -9.00
C LEU A 127 -3.92 7.13 -10.37
N ALA A 128 -3.89 8.00 -11.39
CA ALA A 128 -4.17 7.64 -12.78
C ALA A 128 -3.28 6.49 -13.28
N PHE A 129 -2.07 6.36 -12.73
CA PHE A 129 -1.07 5.40 -13.19
C PHE A 129 -0.96 4.14 -12.31
N PHE A 130 -1.83 4.04 -11.32
CA PHE A 130 -1.96 2.86 -10.47
C PHE A 130 -2.50 1.65 -11.26
N PRO A 131 -2.00 0.40 -11.05
CA PRO A 131 -1.06 -0.06 -10.02
C PRO A 131 0.44 -0.04 -10.40
N GLN A 132 0.80 0.36 -11.62
CA GLN A 132 2.15 0.12 -12.17
C GLN A 132 3.22 1.03 -11.55
N GLN A 133 3.12 2.34 -11.77
CA GLN A 133 4.01 3.36 -11.19
C GLN A 133 3.25 4.68 -11.09
N PRO A 134 2.89 5.12 -9.88
CA PRO A 134 2.13 6.35 -9.68
C PRO A 134 2.99 7.63 -9.65
N LEU A 135 4.26 7.60 -10.08
CA LEU A 135 5.22 8.71 -9.91
C LEU A 135 5.97 9.02 -11.21
N PHE A 136 6.12 10.31 -11.52
CA PHE A 136 7.00 10.80 -12.58
C PHE A 136 7.61 12.16 -12.23
N GLY A 137 8.71 12.52 -12.89
CA GLY A 137 9.38 13.79 -12.71
C GLY A 137 8.96 14.83 -13.76
N VAL A 138 8.89 16.08 -13.36
CA VAL A 138 8.64 17.24 -14.22
C VAL A 138 9.71 18.29 -13.95
N ILE A 139 10.37 18.75 -15.01
CA ILE A 139 11.44 19.74 -14.97
C ILE A 139 11.01 20.94 -15.81
N PRO A 140 10.68 22.08 -15.22
CA PRO A 140 10.39 23.29 -15.99
C PRO A 140 11.62 23.72 -16.78
N LEU A 141 11.41 24.11 -18.03
CA LEU A 141 12.44 24.55 -18.96
C LEU A 141 12.46 26.08 -18.97
N GLY A 142 13.47 26.66 -18.33
CA GLY A 142 13.73 28.09 -18.41
C GLY A 142 14.29 28.53 -19.78
N PRO A 143 14.35 29.84 -20.06
CA PRO A 143 15.02 30.37 -21.24
C PRO A 143 16.48 29.87 -21.30
N GLY A 144 16.85 29.18 -22.39
CA GLY A 144 18.19 28.64 -22.59
C GLY A 144 18.45 27.26 -21.96
N ALA A 145 17.44 26.58 -21.42
CA ALA A 145 17.59 25.22 -20.93
C ALA A 145 17.95 24.23 -22.06
N ASP A 146 18.93 23.37 -21.83
CA ASP A 146 19.36 22.33 -22.77
C ASP A 146 18.70 20.99 -22.42
N GLU A 147 17.60 20.68 -23.09
CA GLU A 147 16.82 19.45 -22.88
C GLU A 147 17.66 18.18 -23.03
N LYS A 148 18.58 18.14 -24.02
CA LYS A 148 19.41 16.95 -24.25
C LYS A 148 20.41 16.77 -23.12
N ALA A 149 21.02 17.86 -22.68
CA ALA A 149 21.91 17.84 -21.53
C ALA A 149 21.16 17.49 -20.24
N ILE A 150 19.92 17.95 -20.05
CA ILE A 150 19.09 17.55 -18.90
C ILE A 150 18.91 16.04 -18.88
N VAL A 151 18.41 15.45 -19.98
CA VAL A 151 18.17 13.99 -20.07
C VAL A 151 19.45 13.19 -19.86
N ALA A 152 20.57 13.62 -20.46
CA ALA A 152 21.85 12.95 -20.30
C ALA A 152 22.39 12.95 -18.86
N ASN A 153 21.96 13.91 -18.03
CA ASN A 153 22.39 14.07 -16.64
C ASN A 153 21.37 13.56 -15.61
N LEU A 154 20.29 12.88 -16.01
CA LEU A 154 19.33 12.26 -15.08
C LEU A 154 19.88 11.03 -14.35
N GLY A 155 21.08 10.54 -14.72
CA GLY A 155 21.73 9.40 -14.08
C GLY A 155 21.10 8.03 -14.39
N ASN A 156 20.05 7.98 -15.23
CA ASN A 156 19.41 6.75 -15.69
C ASN A 156 19.47 6.67 -17.23
N PRO A 157 20.22 5.73 -17.82
CA PRO A 157 20.35 5.60 -19.28
C PRO A 157 19.04 5.17 -19.96
N ASN A 158 18.07 4.64 -19.21
CA ASN A 158 16.77 4.21 -19.71
C ASN A 158 15.67 5.25 -19.46
N ALA A 159 16.00 6.44 -18.95
CA ALA A 159 15.01 7.48 -18.75
C ALA A 159 14.49 7.98 -20.11
N GLY A 160 13.18 7.83 -20.31
CA GLY A 160 12.46 8.48 -21.38
C GLY A 160 12.02 9.89 -20.97
N SER A 161 11.84 10.76 -21.96
CA SER A 161 11.38 12.12 -21.75
C SER A 161 10.26 12.53 -22.72
N LEU A 162 9.42 13.45 -22.27
CA LEU A 162 8.35 14.04 -23.08
C LEU A 162 8.24 15.52 -22.75
N ARG A 163 8.46 16.38 -23.75
CA ARG A 163 8.20 17.80 -23.62
C ARG A 163 6.70 18.09 -23.71
N VAL A 164 6.19 18.85 -22.74
CA VAL A 164 4.82 19.36 -22.72
C VAL A 164 4.88 20.85 -22.36
N GLY A 165 4.67 21.71 -23.35
CA GLY A 165 4.84 23.16 -23.21
C GLY A 165 6.27 23.53 -22.82
N ASP A 166 6.40 24.28 -21.72
CA ASP A 166 7.66 24.78 -21.15
C ASP A 166 8.20 23.87 -20.05
N ALA A 167 7.86 22.58 -20.09
CA ALA A 167 8.34 21.60 -19.12
C ALA A 167 8.67 20.26 -19.79
N LEU A 168 9.62 19.57 -19.19
CA LEU A 168 10.07 18.24 -19.57
C LEU A 168 9.59 17.22 -18.54
N LEU A 169 8.77 16.27 -18.98
CA LEU A 169 8.49 15.08 -18.20
C LEU A 169 9.63 14.08 -18.33
N VAL A 170 10.00 13.45 -17.22
CA VAL A 170 11.04 12.42 -17.16
C VAL A 170 10.55 11.20 -16.37
N THR A 171 10.78 10.00 -16.90
CA THR A 171 10.34 8.72 -16.31
C THR A 171 11.18 7.56 -16.85
N ASP A 172 11.29 6.46 -16.12
CA ASP A 172 11.93 5.22 -16.56
C ASP A 172 10.98 4.27 -17.29
N ARG A 173 9.74 4.70 -17.60
CA ARG A 173 8.70 3.88 -18.23
C ARG A 173 8.06 4.56 -19.44
N GLU A 174 8.13 3.90 -20.59
CA GLU A 174 7.47 4.34 -21.82
C GLU A 174 5.93 4.44 -21.67
N GLU A 175 5.33 3.55 -20.88
CA GLU A 175 3.88 3.53 -20.61
C GLU A 175 3.42 4.84 -19.93
N THR A 176 4.22 5.37 -19.00
CA THR A 176 3.95 6.65 -18.32
C THR A 176 3.95 7.80 -19.32
N LEU A 177 4.90 7.82 -20.26
CA LEU A 177 4.93 8.83 -21.34
C LEU A 177 3.66 8.76 -22.19
N GLN A 178 3.21 7.56 -22.58
CA GLN A 178 1.99 7.39 -23.38
C GLN A 178 0.74 7.85 -22.63
N ARG A 179 0.64 7.56 -21.33
CA ARG A 179 -0.49 7.99 -20.51
C ARG A 179 -0.53 9.49 -20.31
N VAL A 180 0.62 10.13 -20.09
CA VAL A 180 0.67 11.59 -19.94
C VAL A 180 0.28 12.31 -21.24
N ARG A 181 0.60 11.75 -22.41
CA ARG A 181 0.10 12.29 -23.70
C ARG A 181 -1.44 12.29 -23.79
N GLN A 182 -2.11 11.42 -23.06
CA GLN A 182 -3.57 11.30 -23.02
C GLN A 182 -4.19 11.95 -21.78
N LEU A 183 -3.36 12.45 -20.86
CA LEU A 183 -3.81 13.11 -19.65
C LEU A 183 -4.58 14.37 -20.04
N LYS A 184 -5.76 14.54 -19.43
CA LYS A 184 -6.54 15.77 -19.53
C LYS A 184 -6.34 16.53 -18.23
N PRO A 185 -5.55 17.61 -18.24
CA PRO A 185 -5.30 18.38 -17.04
C PRO A 185 -6.60 18.96 -16.50
N ASP A 186 -6.73 19.01 -15.18
CA ASP A 186 -7.86 19.62 -14.48
C ASP A 186 -7.34 20.71 -13.54
N PRO A 187 -7.89 21.94 -13.55
CA PRO A 187 -7.46 22.99 -12.63
C PRO A 187 -7.52 22.56 -11.16
N ARG A 188 -6.37 22.58 -10.49
CA ARG A 188 -6.21 22.32 -9.05
C ARG A 188 -5.78 23.61 -8.33
N PRO A 189 -6.69 24.58 -8.09
CA PRO A 189 -6.35 25.88 -7.51
C PRO A 189 -5.71 25.77 -6.11
N GLU A 190 -5.98 24.69 -5.38
CA GLU A 190 -5.37 24.42 -4.08
C GLU A 190 -3.85 24.22 -4.15
N ILE A 191 -3.28 23.85 -5.29
CA ILE A 191 -1.83 23.67 -5.45
C ILE A 191 -1.09 24.98 -5.26
N ALA A 192 -1.60 26.08 -5.83
CA ALA A 192 -0.99 27.40 -5.67
C ALA A 192 -1.06 27.86 -4.20
N ALA A 193 -2.22 27.66 -3.55
CA ALA A 193 -2.39 27.97 -2.13
C ALA A 193 -1.48 27.13 -1.22
N ALA A 194 -1.25 25.86 -1.57
CA ALA A 194 -0.34 25.00 -0.83
C ALA A 194 1.13 25.43 -1.01
N PHE A 195 1.55 25.79 -2.22
CA PHE A 195 2.88 26.37 -2.45
C PHE A 195 3.08 27.68 -1.69
N GLU A 196 2.10 28.58 -1.71
CA GLU A 196 2.13 29.83 -0.95
C GLU A 196 2.30 29.56 0.56
N ALA A 197 1.52 28.62 1.11
CA ALA A 197 1.59 28.23 2.52
C ALA A 197 2.95 27.60 2.91
N ALA A 198 3.62 26.93 1.99
CA ALA A 198 4.96 26.38 2.22
C ALA A 198 6.06 27.46 2.25
N GLY A 199 5.80 28.63 1.68
CA GLY A 199 6.77 29.72 1.49
C GLY A 199 7.93 29.33 0.57
N ASP A 200 8.91 30.22 0.39
CA ASP A 200 10.07 29.99 -0.48
C ASP A 200 11.10 29.02 0.11
N THR A 201 10.68 27.78 0.29
CA THR A 201 11.48 26.70 0.84
C THR A 201 12.15 25.88 -0.25
N ALA A 202 13.30 25.30 0.08
CA ALA A 202 14.07 24.47 -0.84
C ALA A 202 13.35 23.17 -1.21
N VAL A 203 12.59 22.59 -0.29
CA VAL A 203 11.76 21.40 -0.53
C VAL A 203 10.34 21.68 -0.07
N GLN A 204 9.37 21.41 -0.94
CA GLN A 204 7.94 21.53 -0.64
C GLN A 204 7.24 20.22 -0.94
N VAL A 205 6.55 19.65 0.05
CA VAL A 205 5.80 18.40 -0.09
C VAL A 205 4.32 18.71 0.10
N LEU A 206 3.56 18.61 -0.98
CA LEU A 206 2.11 18.84 -1.02
C LEU A 206 1.39 17.50 -1.02
N LEU A 207 0.47 17.31 -0.09
CA LEU A 207 -0.48 16.19 -0.05
C LEU A 207 -1.87 16.74 -0.39
N LEU A 208 -2.48 16.19 -1.44
CA LEU A 208 -3.67 16.73 -2.10
C LEU A 208 -4.74 15.64 -2.28
N PRO A 209 -5.32 15.07 -1.20
CA PRO A 209 -6.31 13.99 -1.30
C PRO A 209 -7.53 14.40 -2.16
N PRO A 210 -7.82 13.67 -3.24
CA PRO A 210 -8.93 14.05 -4.12
C PRO A 210 -10.28 13.99 -3.41
N ALA A 211 -11.21 14.87 -3.80
CA ALA A 211 -12.54 14.96 -3.19
C ALA A 211 -13.32 13.64 -3.27
N TYR A 212 -13.25 12.94 -4.41
CA TYR A 212 -13.89 11.63 -4.59
C TYR A 212 -13.36 10.59 -3.58
N TYR A 213 -12.04 10.52 -3.38
CA TYR A 213 -11.45 9.55 -2.45
C TYR A 213 -11.87 9.80 -1.01
N ARG A 214 -11.98 11.07 -0.62
CA ARG A 214 -12.49 11.45 0.69
C ARG A 214 -13.94 10.96 0.89
N ARG A 215 -14.79 11.05 -0.13
CA ARG A 215 -16.15 10.47 -0.10
C ARG A 215 -16.14 8.95 -0.01
N VAL A 216 -15.32 8.26 -0.80
CA VAL A 216 -15.22 6.80 -0.74
C VAL A 216 -14.78 6.34 0.65
N ILE A 217 -13.84 7.04 1.30
CA ILE A 217 -13.44 6.74 2.67
C ILE A 217 -14.62 6.91 3.63
N GLU A 218 -15.39 8.01 3.53
CA GLU A 218 -16.58 8.23 4.36
C GLU A 218 -17.65 7.12 4.16
N GLU A 219 -17.82 6.62 2.93
CA GLU A 219 -18.81 5.58 2.60
C GLU A 219 -18.35 4.16 2.98
N THR A 220 -17.09 3.82 2.71
CA THR A 220 -16.55 2.46 2.92
C THR A 220 -15.98 2.24 4.30
N MET A 221 -15.58 3.31 4.98
CA MET A 221 -15.03 3.32 6.33
C MET A 221 -15.62 4.50 7.12
N PRO A 222 -16.90 4.44 7.51
CA PRO A 222 -17.55 5.53 8.26
C PRO A 222 -16.87 5.81 9.61
N GLU A 223 -16.31 4.77 10.22
CA GLU A 223 -15.53 4.86 11.46
C GLU A 223 -14.08 4.46 11.22
N LEU A 224 -13.17 5.22 11.83
CA LEU A 224 -11.74 4.91 11.86
C LEU A 224 -11.50 3.64 12.69
N PRO A 225 -10.50 2.82 12.33
CA PRO A 225 -10.08 1.70 13.16
C PRO A 225 -9.67 2.13 14.58
N GLN A 226 -9.89 1.25 15.57
CA GLN A 226 -9.54 1.52 16.97
C GLN A 226 -8.04 1.69 17.18
N GLU A 227 -7.22 1.08 16.32
CA GLU A 227 -5.76 1.19 16.32
C GLU A 227 -5.26 2.61 16.07
N ILE A 228 -6.08 3.47 15.45
CA ILE A 228 -5.80 4.90 15.25
C ILE A 228 -6.74 5.81 16.06
N GLY A 229 -7.30 5.28 17.15
CA GLY A 229 -8.13 6.03 18.11
C GLY A 229 -9.61 6.13 17.75
N GLY A 230 -10.09 5.40 16.74
CA GLY A 230 -11.53 5.33 16.42
C GLY A 230 -12.20 6.65 16.04
N GLY A 231 -13.53 6.63 16.00
CA GLY A 231 -14.38 7.80 15.72
C GLY A 231 -14.68 8.02 14.23
N PRO A 232 -15.48 9.04 13.88
CA PRO A 232 -15.91 9.26 12.49
C PRO A 232 -14.74 9.55 11.55
N SER A 233 -14.70 8.91 10.38
CA SER A 233 -13.67 9.17 9.36
C SER A 233 -13.71 10.59 8.79
N THR A 234 -14.84 11.28 8.96
CA THR A 234 -15.00 12.71 8.65
C THR A 234 -13.97 13.60 9.34
N ILE A 235 -13.44 13.18 10.49
CA ILE A 235 -12.36 13.91 11.19
C ILE A 235 -11.13 14.05 10.28
N LEU A 236 -10.78 13.02 9.51
CA LEU A 236 -9.65 13.07 8.58
C LEU A 236 -10.07 13.66 7.23
N THR A 237 -11.18 13.22 6.66
CA THR A 237 -11.59 13.61 5.29
C THR A 237 -12.09 15.05 5.18
N ARG A 238 -12.56 15.66 6.27
CA ARG A 238 -12.94 17.08 6.33
C ARG A 238 -11.92 17.93 7.07
N GLY A 239 -11.18 17.32 8.00
CA GLY A 239 -10.09 17.97 8.72
C GLY A 239 -8.84 18.23 7.85
N ALA A 240 -8.54 17.37 6.87
CA ALA A 240 -7.38 17.49 6.01
C ALA A 240 -7.76 17.46 4.52
N LEU A 241 -8.20 18.61 3.99
CA LEU A 241 -8.48 18.78 2.56
C LEU A 241 -7.21 18.69 1.73
N TRP A 242 -6.14 19.33 2.22
CA TRP A 242 -4.78 19.21 1.73
C TRP A 242 -3.82 19.57 2.85
N ALA A 243 -2.59 19.11 2.73
CA ALA A 243 -1.50 19.43 3.64
C ALA A 243 -0.25 19.80 2.86
N VAL A 244 0.60 20.62 3.46
CA VAL A 244 1.87 20.99 2.88
C VAL A 244 2.95 21.05 3.95
N ALA A 245 4.16 20.62 3.57
CA ALA A 245 5.38 20.81 4.32
C ALA A 245 6.38 21.61 3.48
N GLY A 246 6.77 22.80 3.93
CA GLY A 246 7.90 23.56 3.41
C GLY A 246 9.11 23.38 4.31
N ILE A 247 10.26 23.06 3.72
CA ILE A 247 11.49 22.73 4.45
C ILE A 247 12.65 23.55 3.87
N ASP A 248 13.25 24.38 4.72
CA ASP A 248 14.54 25.02 4.45
C ASP A 248 15.67 24.17 5.00
N LEU A 249 16.77 24.14 4.25
CA LEU A 249 17.88 23.21 4.46
C LEU A 249 19.03 23.96 5.17
N PRO A 250 20.05 23.28 5.73
CA PRO A 250 21.14 23.97 6.42
C PRO A 250 21.84 25.04 5.55
N PRO A 251 22.47 26.07 6.15
CA PRO A 251 22.74 26.28 7.57
C PRO A 251 21.61 26.96 8.36
N LYS A 252 20.49 27.33 7.73
CA LYS A 252 19.32 27.91 8.41
C LYS A 252 18.10 27.06 8.10
N MET A 253 17.81 26.11 8.98
CA MET A 253 16.71 25.19 8.77
C MET A 253 15.40 25.78 9.30
N ALA A 254 14.35 25.58 8.52
CA ALA A 254 13.00 25.90 8.93
C ALA A 254 12.05 24.81 8.47
N LEU A 255 11.03 24.55 9.28
CA LEU A 255 9.93 23.66 8.94
C LEU A 255 8.63 24.44 9.04
N ARG A 256 7.87 24.43 7.96
CA ARG A 256 6.49 24.95 7.89
C ARG A 256 5.58 23.81 7.53
N LEU A 257 4.70 23.41 8.44
CA LEU A 257 3.62 22.47 8.16
C LEU A 257 2.30 23.22 8.20
N LEU A 258 1.46 23.01 7.20
CA LEU A 258 0.09 23.51 7.21
C LEU A 258 -0.86 22.42 6.72
N VAL A 259 -1.97 22.25 7.43
CA VAL A 259 -3.09 21.40 7.01
C VAL A 259 -4.31 22.29 6.84
N LYS A 260 -4.90 22.29 5.65
CA LYS A 260 -6.14 22.98 5.36
C LYS A 260 -7.33 22.10 5.71
N SER A 261 -8.24 22.61 6.53
CA SER A 261 -9.51 21.97 6.87
C SER A 261 -10.68 22.59 6.09
N GLN A 262 -11.84 21.94 6.12
CA GLN A 262 -13.06 22.47 5.52
C GLN A 262 -13.54 23.76 6.19
N ASP A 263 -13.45 23.81 7.51
CA ASP A 263 -13.87 24.92 8.36
C ASP A 263 -13.13 24.86 9.70
N ALA A 264 -13.38 25.86 10.57
CA ALA A 264 -12.73 25.95 11.87
C ALA A 264 -13.11 24.82 12.83
N GLN A 265 -14.32 24.26 12.71
CA GLN A 265 -14.75 23.13 13.53
C GLN A 265 -14.00 21.86 13.15
N SER A 266 -13.84 21.62 11.85
CA SER A 266 -13.08 20.50 11.30
C SER A 266 -11.59 20.61 11.68
N ALA A 267 -11.04 21.83 11.67
CA ALA A 267 -9.68 22.10 12.13
C ALA A 267 -9.50 21.77 13.62
N ALA A 268 -10.42 22.22 14.48
CA ALA A 268 -10.39 21.91 15.90
C ALA A 268 -10.52 20.40 16.18
N ALA A 269 -11.41 19.71 15.46
CA ALA A 269 -11.59 18.27 15.58
C ALA A 269 -10.34 17.49 15.15
N LEU A 270 -9.71 17.89 14.03
CA LEU A 270 -8.45 17.29 13.60
C LEU A 270 -7.32 17.53 14.61
N ASN A 271 -7.23 18.72 15.19
CA ASN A 271 -6.21 19.03 16.19
C ASN A 271 -6.40 18.19 17.47
N ALA A 272 -7.64 17.99 17.91
CA ALA A 272 -7.94 17.10 19.03
C ALA A 272 -7.51 15.66 18.72
N LYS A 273 -7.81 15.15 17.51
CA LYS A 273 -7.40 13.81 17.07
C LYS A 273 -5.88 13.68 16.94
N TRP A 274 -5.18 14.73 16.48
CA TRP A 274 -3.72 14.77 16.43
C TRP A 274 -3.10 14.56 17.81
N ASN A 275 -3.60 15.27 18.82
CA ASN A 275 -3.13 15.15 20.20
C ASN A 275 -3.44 13.77 20.80
N GLU A 276 -4.59 13.19 20.46
CA GLU A 276 -4.94 11.82 20.84
C GLU A 276 -3.98 10.79 20.22
N LEU A 277 -3.67 10.93 18.93
CA LEU A 277 -2.73 10.06 18.21
C LEU A 277 -1.32 10.14 18.80
N ILE A 278 -0.84 11.34 19.14
CA ILE A 278 0.43 11.51 19.86
C ILE A 278 0.40 10.74 21.19
N ARG A 279 -0.68 10.87 21.96
CA ARG A 279 -0.84 10.16 23.25
C ARG A 279 -0.86 8.64 23.07
N LEU A 280 -1.54 8.14 22.04
CA LEU A 280 -1.57 6.70 21.71
C LEU A 280 -0.18 6.21 21.30
N ALA A 281 0.50 6.94 20.42
CA ALA A 281 1.86 6.60 19.98
C ALA A 281 2.85 6.62 21.15
N ALA A 282 2.70 7.53 22.11
CA ALA A 282 3.51 7.58 23.33
C ALA A 282 3.39 6.30 24.17
N GLN A 283 2.30 5.55 24.08
CA GLN A 283 2.11 4.29 24.83
C GLN A 283 2.82 3.10 24.19
N TRP A 284 3.23 3.21 22.92
CA TRP A 284 3.83 2.10 22.19
C TRP A 284 5.33 2.00 22.52
N LYS A 285 5.70 0.99 23.32
CA LYS A 285 7.10 0.70 23.68
C LYS A 285 8.02 0.57 22.46
N GLU A 286 7.50 0.05 21.35
CA GLU A 286 8.23 -0.10 20.09
C GLU A 286 8.60 1.26 19.46
N ILE A 287 7.68 2.24 19.49
CA ILE A 287 7.97 3.59 18.98
C ILE A 287 9.01 4.27 19.86
N ARG A 288 8.85 4.24 21.20
CA ARG A 288 9.83 4.84 22.13
C ARG A 288 11.22 4.19 22.05
N GLY A 289 11.28 2.88 21.78
CA GLY A 289 12.54 2.17 21.58
C GLY A 289 13.29 2.59 20.31
N VAL A 290 12.56 3.01 19.26
CA VAL A 290 13.15 3.46 17.99
C VAL A 290 13.32 4.99 17.95
N VAL A 291 12.51 5.74 18.70
CA VAL A 291 12.52 7.20 18.78
C VAL A 291 12.73 7.63 20.25
N PRO A 292 13.99 7.71 20.73
CA PRO A 292 14.29 8.09 22.11
C PRO A 292 13.76 9.49 22.48
N ASP A 293 13.83 10.43 21.54
CA ASP A 293 13.43 11.84 21.74
C ASP A 293 11.95 12.08 21.38
N PHE A 294 11.10 11.03 21.46
CA PHE A 294 9.71 11.09 21.01
C PHE A 294 8.92 12.21 21.69
N ASP A 295 9.05 12.36 23.01
CA ASP A 295 8.26 13.33 23.77
C ASP A 295 8.65 14.78 23.38
N GLN A 296 9.94 15.05 23.15
CA GLN A 296 10.42 16.34 22.65
C GLN A 296 9.91 16.60 21.23
N ALA A 297 10.02 15.61 20.33
CA ALA A 297 9.54 15.75 18.96
C ALA A 297 8.01 15.93 18.87
N ALA A 298 7.25 15.20 19.68
CA ALA A 298 5.80 15.35 19.77
C ALA A 298 5.39 16.76 20.20
N SER A 299 6.11 17.35 21.16
CA SER A 299 5.86 18.72 21.63
C SER A 299 6.08 19.76 20.52
N LEU A 300 7.11 19.57 19.69
CA LEU A 300 7.46 20.45 18.57
C LEU A 300 6.45 20.34 17.41
N LEU A 301 5.83 19.17 17.21
CA LEU A 301 4.81 18.92 16.19
C LEU A 301 3.37 19.21 16.66
N THR A 302 3.19 19.87 17.80
CA THR A 302 1.85 20.25 18.26
C THR A 302 1.33 21.42 17.40
N PRO A 303 0.26 21.23 16.60
CA PRO A 303 -0.25 22.27 15.72
C PRO A 303 -0.99 23.36 16.48
N LYS A 304 -0.93 24.58 15.96
CA LYS A 304 -1.85 25.66 16.33
C LYS A 304 -3.03 25.67 15.37
N VAL A 305 -4.24 25.87 15.89
CA VAL A 305 -5.43 26.05 15.08
C VAL A 305 -5.57 27.53 14.72
N GLU A 306 -5.53 27.83 13.44
CA GLU A 306 -5.63 29.17 12.87
C GLU A 306 -6.85 29.23 11.93
N GLY A 307 -8.02 29.54 12.49
CA GLY A 307 -9.27 29.49 11.75
C GLY A 307 -9.53 28.09 11.21
N ASP A 308 -9.51 27.95 9.88
CA ASP A 308 -9.75 26.70 9.16
C ASP A 308 -8.48 25.91 8.79
N ARG A 309 -7.38 26.15 9.53
CA ARG A 309 -6.07 25.56 9.27
C ARG A 309 -5.41 25.09 10.56
N LEU A 310 -4.57 24.06 10.46
CA LEU A 310 -3.59 23.69 11.47
C LEU A 310 -2.21 24.10 10.97
N ALA A 311 -1.42 24.80 11.78
CA ALA A 311 -0.10 25.28 11.41
C ALA A 311 0.96 24.89 12.44
N VAL A 312 2.13 24.50 11.96
CA VAL A 312 3.37 24.35 12.74
C VAL A 312 4.45 25.12 11.99
N ALA A 313 5.11 26.06 12.68
CA ALA A 313 6.23 26.81 12.13
C ALA A 313 7.39 26.75 13.11
N ILE A 314 8.53 26.24 12.66
CA ILE A 314 9.73 26.05 13.47
C ILE A 314 10.89 26.66 12.69
N ASN A 315 11.53 27.67 13.27
CA ASN A 315 12.68 28.36 12.70
C ASN A 315 13.94 28.20 13.58
N ASP A 316 13.98 27.10 14.32
CA ASP A 316 15.07 26.75 15.23
C ASP A 316 15.76 25.48 14.71
N ASP A 317 17.06 25.58 14.47
CA ASP A 317 17.82 24.51 13.83
C ASP A 317 17.80 23.23 14.68
N GLU A 318 17.93 23.33 16.01
CA GLU A 318 17.95 22.16 16.90
C GLU A 318 16.59 21.46 16.96
N ALA A 319 15.51 22.24 17.01
CA ALA A 319 14.14 21.73 16.96
C ALA A 319 13.85 21.03 15.62
N VAL A 320 14.24 21.62 14.49
CA VAL A 320 14.09 20.98 13.18
C VAL A 320 14.94 19.70 13.11
N ARG A 321 16.17 19.69 13.65
CA ARG A 321 17.01 18.47 13.75
C ARG A 321 16.37 17.38 14.59
N THR A 322 15.76 17.74 15.71
CA THR A 322 15.08 16.80 16.61
C THR A 322 13.90 16.14 15.89
N LEU A 323 13.04 16.94 15.24
CA LEU A 323 11.93 16.43 14.45
C LEU A 323 12.38 15.55 13.30
N TRP A 324 13.47 15.95 12.65
CA TRP A 324 14.05 15.18 11.57
C TRP A 324 14.50 13.79 12.00
N ASN A 325 15.30 13.73 13.07
CA ASN A 325 15.82 12.48 13.61
C ASN A 325 14.70 11.57 14.09
N ALA A 326 13.71 12.15 14.78
CA ALA A 326 12.54 11.43 15.25
C ALA A 326 11.69 10.92 14.09
N GLY A 327 11.41 11.77 13.10
CA GLY A 327 10.60 11.43 11.91
C GLY A 327 11.24 10.35 11.05
N GLY A 328 12.56 10.44 10.78
CA GLY A 328 13.28 9.41 10.02
C GLY A 328 13.28 8.05 10.72
N ARG A 329 13.51 8.03 12.04
CA ARG A 329 13.43 6.81 12.87
C ARG A 329 12.02 6.25 12.96
N ALA A 330 11.02 7.12 13.16
CA ALA A 330 9.61 6.74 13.17
C ALA A 330 9.20 6.15 11.82
N LEU A 331 9.66 6.69 10.70
CA LEU A 331 9.40 6.14 9.38
C LEU A 331 10.01 4.74 9.23
N ILE A 332 11.24 4.51 9.71
CA ILE A 332 11.84 3.17 9.74
C ILE A 332 11.03 2.23 10.63
N ALA A 333 10.58 2.66 11.83
CA ALA A 333 9.74 1.85 12.71
C ALA A 333 8.37 1.52 12.07
N ALA A 334 7.72 2.52 11.48
CA ALA A 334 6.45 2.43 10.77
C ALA A 334 6.55 1.54 9.52
N THR A 335 7.75 1.12 9.12
CA THR A 335 7.96 0.18 8.03
C THR A 335 8.24 -1.25 8.49
N LYS A 336 8.35 -1.41 9.81
CA LYS A 336 8.40 -2.71 10.50
C LYS A 336 7.05 -3.03 11.16
N GLY A 337 6.26 -2.03 11.55
CA GLY A 337 5.07 -2.13 12.43
C GLY A 337 3.68 -2.49 11.82
N PRO A 338 3.20 -1.91 10.70
CA PRO A 338 1.80 -2.06 10.26
C PRO A 338 1.51 -3.33 9.44
N ARG A 339 2.41 -4.33 9.49
CA ARG A 339 2.24 -5.57 8.71
C ARG A 339 1.03 -6.39 9.12
N GLN A 340 0.63 -6.41 10.40
CA GLN A 340 -0.35 -7.39 10.85
C GLN A 340 -1.79 -7.11 10.39
N ALA A 341 -2.27 -5.86 10.49
CA ALA A 341 -3.59 -5.49 10.00
C ALA A 341 -3.70 -5.56 8.47
N ALA A 342 -2.63 -5.15 7.76
CA ALA A 342 -2.53 -5.26 6.31
C ALA A 342 -2.49 -6.73 5.85
N ARG A 343 -1.70 -7.58 6.52
CA ARG A 343 -1.67 -9.04 6.29
C ARG A 343 -3.04 -9.66 6.54
N ARG A 344 -3.73 -9.28 7.61
CA ARG A 344 -5.08 -9.77 7.91
C ARG A 344 -6.08 -9.37 6.83
N THR A 345 -6.06 -8.11 6.39
CA THR A 345 -6.95 -7.65 5.30
C THR A 345 -6.63 -8.36 3.99
N GLN A 346 -5.36 -8.43 3.60
CA GLN A 346 -4.95 -9.06 2.35
C GLN A 346 -5.27 -10.55 2.36
N SER A 347 -5.06 -11.23 3.48
CA SER A 347 -5.43 -12.63 3.65
C SER A 347 -6.94 -12.83 3.53
N ALA A 348 -7.74 -11.94 4.13
CA ALA A 348 -9.19 -11.98 3.98
C ALA A 348 -9.63 -11.77 2.52
N ASN A 349 -8.96 -10.89 1.78
CA ASN A 349 -9.24 -10.69 0.35
C ASN A 349 -8.87 -11.91 -0.51
N ASN A 350 -7.74 -12.55 -0.24
CA ASN A 350 -7.36 -13.81 -0.91
C ASN A 350 -8.42 -14.89 -0.68
N LEU A 351 -8.88 -15.05 0.57
CA LEU A 351 -9.96 -15.99 0.92
C LEU A 351 -11.28 -15.65 0.23
N LYS A 352 -11.64 -14.36 0.08
CA LYS A 352 -12.83 -13.95 -0.68
C LYS A 352 -12.73 -14.35 -2.16
N GLN A 353 -11.57 -14.17 -2.78
CA GLN A 353 -11.36 -14.59 -4.18
C GLN A 353 -11.47 -16.11 -4.34
N ILE A 354 -10.86 -16.87 -3.42
CA ILE A 354 -10.97 -18.33 -3.39
C ILE A 354 -12.42 -18.76 -3.17
N ALA A 355 -13.13 -18.15 -2.23
CA ALA A 355 -14.51 -18.47 -1.94
C ALA A 355 -15.43 -18.19 -3.13
N LEU A 356 -15.24 -17.05 -3.81
CA LEU A 356 -15.98 -16.72 -5.03
C LEU A 356 -15.72 -17.76 -6.14
N ALA A 357 -14.46 -18.18 -6.33
CA ALA A 357 -14.11 -19.23 -7.28
C ALA A 357 -14.74 -20.58 -6.93
N MET A 358 -14.79 -20.95 -5.64
CA MET A 358 -15.50 -22.14 -5.15
C MET A 358 -17.01 -22.07 -5.45
N HIS A 359 -17.63 -20.91 -5.29
CA HIS A 359 -19.04 -20.69 -5.62
C HIS A 359 -19.31 -20.75 -7.12
N HIS A 360 -18.45 -20.17 -7.96
CA HIS A 360 -18.57 -20.32 -9.41
C HIS A 360 -18.41 -21.78 -9.86
N TYR A 361 -17.49 -22.52 -9.24
CA TYR A 361 -17.39 -23.97 -9.45
C TYR A 361 -18.69 -24.67 -9.05
N HIS A 362 -19.26 -24.33 -7.88
CA HIS A 362 -20.54 -24.88 -7.42
C HIS A 362 -21.68 -24.56 -8.39
N ASP A 363 -21.77 -23.34 -8.92
CA ASP A 363 -22.85 -22.98 -9.84
C ASP A 363 -22.82 -23.82 -11.12
N ALA A 364 -21.62 -24.12 -11.62
CA ALA A 364 -21.40 -24.99 -12.78
C ALA A 364 -21.60 -26.49 -12.46
N ASN A 365 -21.19 -26.97 -11.28
CA ASN A 365 -21.10 -28.40 -10.96
C ASN A 365 -22.14 -28.90 -9.95
N LYS A 366 -22.94 -27.99 -9.37
CA LYS A 366 -23.96 -28.21 -8.33
C LYS A 366 -23.44 -28.74 -6.99
N CYS A 367 -22.13 -28.69 -6.78
CA CYS A 367 -21.46 -29.01 -5.53
C CYS A 367 -20.14 -28.23 -5.42
N PHE A 368 -19.65 -28.00 -4.19
CA PHE A 368 -18.27 -27.56 -3.99
C PHE A 368 -17.30 -28.62 -4.56
N PRO A 369 -16.08 -28.24 -4.97
CA PRO A 369 -15.16 -29.20 -5.55
C PRO A 369 -14.84 -30.33 -4.56
N PRO A 370 -14.62 -31.56 -5.05
CA PRO A 370 -14.05 -32.62 -4.22
C PRO A 370 -12.65 -32.21 -3.72
N GLN A 371 -12.14 -32.82 -2.65
CA GLN A 371 -10.81 -32.49 -2.11
C GLN A 371 -9.68 -32.64 -3.16
N ALA A 372 -9.89 -33.51 -4.15
CA ALA A 372 -8.91 -33.83 -5.18
C ALA A 372 -9.59 -34.26 -6.48
N ILE A 373 -8.85 -34.15 -7.58
CA ILE A 373 -9.13 -34.86 -8.82
C ILE A 373 -8.66 -36.30 -8.65
N TYR A 374 -9.52 -37.27 -8.95
CA TYR A 374 -9.22 -38.69 -8.82
C TYR A 374 -9.04 -39.35 -10.17
N GLY A 375 -8.05 -40.23 -10.26
CA GLY A 375 -7.88 -41.11 -11.42
C GLY A 375 -8.95 -42.20 -11.47
N PRO A 376 -9.04 -42.95 -12.59
CA PRO A 376 -9.97 -44.08 -12.72
C PRO A 376 -9.76 -45.18 -11.66
N ASP A 377 -8.54 -45.31 -11.13
CA ASP A 377 -8.18 -46.22 -10.04
C ASP A 377 -8.53 -45.68 -8.65
N GLY A 378 -9.14 -44.49 -8.58
CA GLY A 378 -9.54 -43.83 -7.35
C GLY A 378 -8.39 -43.21 -6.57
N LYS A 379 -7.19 -43.12 -7.15
CA LYS A 379 -6.05 -42.42 -6.52
C LYS A 379 -6.20 -40.90 -6.70
N PRO A 380 -5.89 -40.11 -5.66
CA PRO A 380 -5.88 -38.66 -5.79
C PRO A 380 -4.68 -38.22 -6.64
N LEU A 381 -4.95 -37.44 -7.69
CA LEU A 381 -3.95 -36.99 -8.65
C LEU A 381 -3.55 -35.53 -8.40
N LEU A 382 -4.53 -34.63 -8.33
CA LEU A 382 -4.32 -33.17 -8.21
C LEU A 382 -5.25 -32.57 -7.16
N SER A 383 -4.83 -31.48 -6.54
CA SER A 383 -5.62 -30.72 -5.57
C SER A 383 -6.89 -30.09 -6.17
N TRP A 384 -7.93 -29.90 -5.34
CA TRP A 384 -9.09 -29.06 -5.63
C TRP A 384 -8.72 -27.65 -6.14
N ARG A 385 -7.56 -27.12 -5.73
CA ARG A 385 -7.05 -25.81 -6.16
C ARG A 385 -6.84 -25.74 -7.68
N VAL A 386 -6.56 -26.87 -8.33
CA VAL A 386 -6.43 -26.93 -9.79
C VAL A 386 -7.81 -26.79 -10.45
N LEU A 387 -8.85 -27.41 -9.87
CA LEU A 387 -10.22 -27.35 -10.41
C LEU A 387 -10.81 -25.94 -10.45
N ILE A 388 -10.39 -25.06 -9.54
CA ILE A 388 -10.94 -23.71 -9.45
C ILE A 388 -10.15 -22.65 -10.24
N LEU A 389 -9.02 -23.02 -10.88
CA LEU A 389 -8.18 -22.09 -11.65
C LEU A 389 -8.96 -21.30 -12.74
N PRO A 390 -9.87 -21.91 -13.52
CA PRO A 390 -10.69 -21.16 -14.49
C PRO A 390 -11.49 -20.01 -13.86
N TYR A 391 -11.93 -20.19 -12.61
CA TYR A 391 -12.72 -19.19 -11.87
C TYR A 391 -11.86 -18.18 -11.11
N LEU A 392 -10.54 -18.26 -11.24
CA LEU A 392 -9.53 -17.31 -10.74
C LEU A 392 -8.83 -16.56 -11.88
N ASP A 393 -9.42 -16.54 -13.08
CA ASP A 393 -8.83 -16.00 -14.30
C ASP A 393 -7.49 -16.67 -14.67
N GLN A 394 -7.32 -17.96 -14.32
CA GLN A 394 -6.13 -18.76 -14.59
C GLN A 394 -6.39 -19.87 -15.62
N ASP A 395 -7.28 -19.66 -16.59
CA ASP A 395 -7.61 -20.62 -17.65
C ASP A 395 -6.40 -21.15 -18.41
N GLN A 396 -5.46 -20.25 -18.76
CA GLN A 396 -4.23 -20.62 -19.46
C GLN A 396 -3.34 -21.55 -18.64
N LEU A 397 -3.32 -21.38 -17.32
CA LEU A 397 -2.58 -22.26 -16.43
C LEU A 397 -3.32 -23.60 -16.25
N TYR A 398 -4.65 -23.56 -16.12
CA TYR A 398 -5.47 -24.77 -16.04
C TYR A 398 -5.27 -25.70 -17.24
N GLN A 399 -5.29 -25.14 -18.46
CA GLN A 399 -5.09 -25.89 -19.71
C GLN A 399 -3.70 -26.54 -19.83
N GLN A 400 -2.71 -26.08 -19.06
CA GLN A 400 -1.39 -26.70 -19.03
C GLN A 400 -1.37 -27.99 -18.21
N PHE A 401 -2.31 -28.22 -17.30
CA PHE A 401 -2.31 -29.43 -16.46
C PHE A 401 -2.76 -30.67 -17.24
N ARG A 402 -2.10 -31.81 -16.95
CA ARG A 402 -2.60 -33.13 -17.32
C ARG A 402 -3.40 -33.69 -16.17
N LEU A 403 -4.74 -33.65 -16.28
CA LEU A 403 -5.65 -34.01 -15.19
C LEU A 403 -5.65 -35.51 -14.84
N ASN A 404 -5.13 -36.34 -15.73
CA ASN A 404 -4.95 -37.79 -15.56
C ASN A 404 -3.54 -38.17 -15.05
N GLU A 405 -2.72 -37.19 -14.69
CA GLU A 405 -1.36 -37.37 -14.18
C GLU A 405 -1.26 -36.82 -12.74
N PRO A 406 -0.53 -37.47 -11.81
CA PRO A 406 -0.38 -36.95 -10.47
C PRO A 406 0.38 -35.61 -10.46
N TRP A 407 0.22 -34.86 -9.37
CA TRP A 407 0.80 -33.54 -9.15
C TRP A 407 2.33 -33.48 -9.27
N ASP A 408 3.02 -34.57 -8.93
CA ASP A 408 4.47 -34.76 -8.99
C ASP A 408 4.93 -35.55 -10.23
N GLY A 409 4.00 -35.84 -11.15
CA GLY A 409 4.31 -36.48 -12.41
C GLY A 409 5.24 -35.63 -13.29
N PRO A 410 5.92 -36.24 -14.28
CA PRO A 410 6.93 -35.57 -15.11
C PRO A 410 6.48 -34.26 -15.76
N HIS A 411 5.20 -34.14 -16.14
CA HIS A 411 4.63 -32.94 -16.74
C HIS A 411 4.14 -31.94 -15.68
N ASN A 412 3.33 -32.40 -14.73
CA ASN A 412 2.67 -31.51 -13.76
C ASN A 412 3.65 -30.92 -12.74
N ARG A 413 4.77 -31.58 -12.45
CA ARG A 413 5.79 -31.08 -11.52
C ARG A 413 6.36 -29.71 -11.93
N ALA A 414 6.48 -29.45 -13.24
CA ALA A 414 6.97 -28.17 -13.76
C ALA A 414 6.00 -27.00 -13.49
N LEU A 415 4.73 -27.29 -13.21
CA LEU A 415 3.69 -26.29 -12.96
C LEU A 415 3.61 -25.88 -11.48
N ILE A 416 4.28 -26.58 -10.57
CA ILE A 416 4.32 -26.26 -9.13
C ILE A 416 4.79 -24.83 -8.90
N GLU A 417 5.82 -24.39 -9.64
CA GLU A 417 6.36 -23.03 -9.50
C GLU A 417 5.44 -21.93 -10.06
N LYS A 418 4.43 -22.28 -10.85
CA LYS A 418 3.47 -21.33 -11.44
C LYS A 418 2.25 -21.08 -10.53
N MET A 419 2.40 -21.29 -9.22
CA MET A 419 1.33 -21.09 -8.26
C MET A 419 0.76 -19.66 -8.32
N PRO A 420 -0.57 -19.48 -8.49
CA PRO A 420 -1.21 -18.18 -8.35
C PRO A 420 -0.92 -17.53 -7.00
N SER A 421 -0.65 -16.23 -6.99
CA SER A 421 -0.30 -15.50 -5.77
C SER A 421 -1.41 -15.49 -4.71
N VAL A 422 -2.67 -15.62 -5.14
CA VAL A 422 -3.85 -15.73 -4.26
C VAL A 422 -3.76 -16.93 -3.31
N TYR A 423 -3.00 -17.97 -3.65
CA TYR A 423 -2.81 -19.14 -2.79
C TYR A 423 -1.78 -18.97 -1.67
N ARG A 424 -1.06 -17.83 -1.62
CA ARG A 424 -0.05 -17.57 -0.58
C ARG A 424 -0.57 -16.57 0.45
N SER A 425 -0.43 -16.90 1.73
CA SER A 425 -0.73 -15.94 2.79
C SER A 425 0.31 -14.82 2.81
N PRO A 426 -0.10 -13.54 2.98
CA PRO A 426 0.83 -12.42 3.19
C PRO A 426 1.59 -12.52 4.52
N GLY A 427 1.17 -13.39 5.44
CA GLY A 427 1.86 -13.70 6.70
C GLY A 427 2.95 -14.77 6.57
N SER A 428 2.97 -15.52 5.47
CA SER A 428 3.92 -16.61 5.24
C SER A 428 5.37 -16.13 5.13
N LYS A 429 6.29 -16.91 5.69
CA LYS A 429 7.75 -16.73 5.62
C LYS A 429 8.43 -17.81 4.77
N LEU A 430 7.67 -18.62 4.04
CA LEU A 430 8.21 -19.69 3.20
C LEU A 430 9.00 -19.12 2.03
N ASN A 431 10.27 -19.48 1.94
CA ASN A 431 11.11 -19.21 0.77
C ASN A 431 10.88 -20.23 -0.36
N GLU A 432 10.34 -21.40 -0.02
CA GLU A 432 10.02 -22.46 -0.97
C GLU A 432 8.83 -22.06 -1.87
N LYS A 433 9.01 -22.21 -3.19
CA LYS A 433 7.96 -21.95 -4.19
C LYS A 433 6.88 -23.03 -4.16
N GLY A 434 5.68 -22.69 -4.62
CA GLY A 434 4.61 -23.67 -4.82
C GLY A 434 3.93 -24.20 -3.55
N ARG A 435 4.25 -23.65 -2.37
CA ARG A 435 3.54 -23.96 -1.13
C ARG A 435 2.44 -22.95 -0.82
N THR A 436 1.28 -23.44 -0.41
CA THR A 436 0.05 -22.65 -0.17
C THR A 436 -0.34 -22.69 1.30
N ASN A 437 -0.87 -21.59 1.82
CA ASN A 437 -1.38 -21.50 3.19
C ASN A 437 -2.90 -21.60 3.26
N TYR A 438 -3.61 -21.63 2.13
CA TYR A 438 -5.07 -21.69 2.11
C TYR A 438 -5.49 -23.12 1.84
N VAL A 439 -6.04 -23.78 2.85
CA VAL A 439 -6.35 -25.21 2.89
C VAL A 439 -7.80 -25.45 3.24
N VAL A 440 -8.33 -26.59 2.82
CA VAL A 440 -9.62 -27.08 3.31
C VAL A 440 -9.40 -27.99 4.51
N SER A 441 -10.43 -28.16 5.33
CA SER A 441 -10.44 -29.14 6.42
C SER A 441 -11.02 -30.45 5.91
N VAL A 442 -10.25 -31.54 6.02
CA VAL A 442 -10.60 -32.86 5.47
C VAL A 442 -10.94 -33.83 6.60
N GLY A 443 -12.14 -34.40 6.53
CA GLY A 443 -12.57 -35.43 7.48
C GLY A 443 -14.00 -35.91 7.19
N PRO A 444 -14.44 -37.04 7.76
CA PRO A 444 -15.77 -37.59 7.50
C PRO A 444 -16.94 -36.65 7.80
N GLN A 445 -16.74 -35.69 8.72
CA GLN A 445 -17.76 -34.75 9.18
C GLN A 445 -17.65 -33.35 8.54
N THR A 446 -16.61 -33.09 7.75
CA THR A 446 -16.36 -31.78 7.16
C THR A 446 -17.04 -31.64 5.80
N VAL A 447 -17.00 -30.44 5.22
CA VAL A 447 -17.46 -30.20 3.85
C VAL A 447 -16.64 -31.02 2.85
N PHE A 448 -15.35 -31.21 3.07
CA PHE A 448 -14.46 -31.92 2.15
C PHE A 448 -14.22 -33.34 2.67
N HIS A 449 -15.05 -34.27 2.18
CA HIS A 449 -15.07 -35.65 2.64
C HIS A 449 -15.15 -36.62 1.45
N GLY A 450 -14.33 -37.66 1.47
CA GLY A 450 -14.35 -38.70 0.43
C GLY A 450 -13.96 -38.16 -0.96
N ARG A 451 -14.55 -38.76 -2.01
CA ARG A 451 -14.18 -38.53 -3.41
C ARG A 451 -15.12 -37.59 -4.18
N GLN A 452 -16.22 -37.18 -3.57
CA GLN A 452 -17.26 -36.39 -4.22
C GLN A 452 -17.29 -34.98 -3.64
N GLY A 453 -17.78 -34.04 -4.45
CA GLY A 453 -18.07 -32.69 -3.99
C GLY A 453 -19.29 -32.65 -3.08
N THR A 454 -19.35 -31.67 -2.19
CA THR A 454 -20.49 -31.48 -1.27
C THR A 454 -21.47 -30.44 -1.83
N PRO A 455 -22.73 -30.81 -2.10
CA PRO A 455 -23.80 -29.86 -2.41
C PRO A 455 -24.07 -28.92 -1.23
N ILE A 456 -24.39 -27.65 -1.49
CA ILE A 456 -24.74 -26.68 -0.42
C ILE A 456 -25.91 -27.17 0.44
N LYS A 457 -26.89 -27.85 -0.16
CA LYS A 457 -28.06 -28.43 0.55
C LYS A 457 -27.69 -29.46 1.63
N ASP A 458 -26.48 -30.04 1.57
CA ASP A 458 -26.00 -31.03 2.53
C ASP A 458 -25.22 -30.37 3.70
N ILE A 459 -25.16 -29.03 3.73
CA ILE A 459 -24.56 -28.22 4.81
C ILE A 459 -25.70 -27.73 5.72
N THR A 460 -26.16 -28.60 6.60
CA THR A 460 -27.35 -28.38 7.43
C THR A 460 -27.10 -27.50 8.66
N ASP A 461 -25.84 -27.32 9.08
CA ASP A 461 -25.48 -26.42 10.19
C ASP A 461 -25.52 -24.93 9.79
N GLY A 462 -25.79 -24.65 8.51
CA GLY A 462 -25.89 -23.31 7.94
C GLY A 462 -24.59 -22.87 7.27
N THR A 463 -24.69 -22.40 6.03
CA THR A 463 -23.53 -22.01 5.23
C THR A 463 -22.69 -20.87 5.83
N SER A 464 -23.33 -19.97 6.58
CA SER A 464 -22.66 -18.89 7.31
C SER A 464 -21.93 -19.35 8.58
N ASN A 465 -22.17 -20.58 9.03
CA ASN A 465 -21.63 -21.17 10.27
C ASN A 465 -20.69 -22.34 10.00
N THR A 466 -20.51 -22.75 8.73
CA THR A 466 -19.59 -23.81 8.36
C THR A 466 -18.41 -23.24 7.58
N ILE A 467 -17.20 -23.51 8.03
CA ILE A 467 -15.94 -23.13 7.39
C ILE A 467 -15.73 -23.95 6.13
N MET A 468 -15.35 -23.26 5.05
CA MET A 468 -14.97 -23.85 3.77
C MET A 468 -13.44 -23.91 3.60
N VAL A 469 -12.75 -22.78 3.78
CA VAL A 469 -11.30 -22.66 3.58
C VAL A 469 -10.68 -21.92 4.77
N VAL A 470 -9.53 -22.39 5.25
CA VAL A 470 -8.78 -21.78 6.35
C VAL A 470 -7.37 -21.40 5.93
N GLU A 471 -6.81 -20.43 6.65
CA GLU A 471 -5.39 -20.11 6.59
C GLU A 471 -4.60 -20.96 7.61
N CYS A 472 -3.74 -21.86 7.11
CA CYS A 472 -2.83 -22.66 7.92
C CYS A 472 -1.42 -22.05 8.02
N ASP A 473 -0.66 -22.49 9.01
CA ASP A 473 0.73 -22.10 9.21
C ASP A 473 1.70 -22.66 8.15
N ASP A 474 2.92 -22.13 8.16
CA ASP A 474 3.96 -22.51 7.19
C ASP A 474 4.41 -23.99 7.32
N PRO A 475 4.55 -24.58 8.52
CA PRO A 475 4.80 -26.02 8.66
C PRO A 475 3.74 -26.90 7.97
N HIS A 476 2.46 -26.51 8.03
CA HIS A 476 1.35 -27.29 7.47
C HIS A 476 0.99 -26.91 6.03
N ALA A 477 1.65 -25.92 5.43
CA ALA A 477 1.39 -25.48 4.06
C ALA A 477 1.75 -26.57 3.02
N PRO A 478 0.80 -27.20 2.30
CA PRO A 478 1.12 -28.22 1.31
C PRO A 478 1.65 -27.59 0.01
N ILE A 479 2.17 -28.43 -0.90
CA ILE A 479 2.37 -28.03 -2.30
C ILE A 479 0.98 -27.83 -2.92
N TRP A 480 0.73 -26.70 -3.59
CA TRP A 480 -0.63 -26.30 -4.00
C TRP A 480 -1.30 -27.24 -5.01
N THR A 481 -0.51 -27.97 -5.81
CA THR A 481 -1.03 -28.97 -6.75
C THR A 481 -1.22 -30.34 -6.10
N LYS A 482 -0.57 -30.60 -4.97
CA LYS A 482 -0.65 -31.87 -4.23
C LYS A 482 -2.02 -31.99 -3.57
N PRO A 483 -2.72 -33.12 -3.69
CA PRO A 483 -4.00 -33.37 -3.04
C PRO A 483 -3.80 -33.66 -1.53
N ASP A 484 -3.30 -32.66 -0.82
CA ASP A 484 -2.95 -32.68 0.59
C ASP A 484 -3.47 -31.39 1.24
N ASP A 485 -4.07 -31.52 2.41
CA ASP A 485 -4.84 -30.47 3.09
C ASP A 485 -4.90 -30.79 4.60
N LEU A 486 -5.52 -29.93 5.39
CA LEU A 486 -5.50 -30.07 6.85
C LEU A 486 -6.46 -31.18 7.31
N ALA A 487 -5.92 -32.25 7.89
CA ALA A 487 -6.75 -33.30 8.48
C ALA A 487 -7.46 -32.77 9.72
N PHE A 488 -8.79 -32.91 9.76
CA PHE A 488 -9.60 -32.48 10.88
C PHE A 488 -9.43 -33.41 12.09
N ASP A 489 -8.98 -32.86 13.22
CA ASP A 489 -8.96 -33.54 14.51
C ASP A 489 -9.98 -32.87 15.46
N PRO A 490 -11.11 -33.52 15.77
CA PRO A 490 -12.11 -32.98 16.70
C PRO A 490 -11.58 -32.74 18.13
N LYS A 491 -10.46 -33.38 18.51
CA LYS A 491 -9.81 -33.20 19.82
C LYS A 491 -8.82 -32.03 19.82
N ASP A 492 -8.34 -31.64 18.64
CA ASP A 492 -7.42 -30.52 18.45
C ASP A 492 -7.81 -29.69 17.21
N PRO A 493 -8.95 -28.98 17.24
CA PRO A 493 -9.48 -28.26 16.08
C PRO A 493 -8.64 -27.03 15.69
N MET A 494 -7.65 -26.62 16.53
CA MET A 494 -6.73 -25.51 16.24
C MET A 494 -5.44 -25.95 15.54
N ARG A 495 -5.23 -27.25 15.35
CA ARG A 495 -3.98 -27.79 14.81
C ARG A 495 -3.58 -27.09 13.50
N GLY A 496 -2.41 -26.45 13.51
CA GLY A 496 -1.85 -25.80 12.33
C GLY A 496 -2.47 -24.45 11.97
N LEU A 497 -3.29 -23.85 12.86
CA LEU A 497 -4.01 -22.59 12.62
C LEU A 497 -3.55 -21.48 13.58
N GLY A 498 -3.76 -20.22 13.20
CA GLY A 498 -3.58 -19.07 14.10
C GLY A 498 -2.14 -18.57 14.33
N HIS A 499 -1.16 -19.07 13.55
CA HIS A 499 0.26 -18.71 13.74
C HIS A 499 0.81 -17.68 12.73
N LEU A 500 0.10 -17.39 11.63
CA LEU A 500 0.55 -16.44 10.60
C LEU A 500 0.11 -15.01 10.84
N ILE A 501 -1.08 -14.83 11.43
CA ILE A 501 -1.64 -13.53 11.80
C ILE A 501 -1.74 -13.47 13.32
N THR A 502 -1.34 -12.34 13.90
CA THR A 502 -1.44 -12.15 15.35
C THR A 502 -2.89 -12.22 15.81
N GLY A 503 -3.16 -13.08 16.80
CA GLY A 503 -4.46 -13.18 17.49
C GLY A 503 -5.48 -14.14 16.88
N GLY A 504 -5.21 -14.77 15.73
CA GLY A 504 -6.18 -15.65 15.07
C GLY A 504 -5.82 -16.00 13.63
N PHE A 505 -6.79 -16.50 12.89
CA PHE A 505 -6.69 -16.79 11.46
C PHE A 505 -7.95 -16.33 10.73
N ASN A 506 -7.84 -16.06 9.43
CA ASN A 506 -9.03 -15.84 8.61
C ASN A 506 -9.57 -17.18 8.07
N ALA A 507 -10.89 -17.29 8.00
CA ALA A 507 -11.59 -18.42 7.40
C ALA A 507 -12.67 -17.92 6.43
N ALA A 508 -12.75 -18.54 5.26
CA ALA A 508 -13.90 -18.40 4.37
C ALA A 508 -15.00 -19.36 4.82
N MET A 509 -16.21 -18.85 4.96
CA MET A 509 -17.42 -19.62 5.26
C MET A 509 -18.05 -20.16 3.97
N CYS A 510 -18.93 -21.15 4.08
CA CYS A 510 -19.61 -21.76 2.93
C CYS A 510 -20.64 -20.84 2.26
N ASP A 511 -20.95 -19.67 2.82
CA ASP A 511 -21.76 -18.62 2.19
C ASP A 511 -20.91 -17.58 1.42
N GLY A 512 -19.59 -17.75 1.39
CA GLY A 512 -18.65 -16.84 0.74
C GLY A 512 -18.17 -15.67 1.60
N SER A 513 -18.74 -15.49 2.80
CA SER A 513 -18.23 -14.51 3.77
C SER A 513 -16.86 -14.94 4.33
N VAL A 514 -16.07 -13.97 4.79
CA VAL A 514 -14.78 -14.23 5.44
C VAL A 514 -14.82 -13.68 6.86
N ARG A 515 -14.46 -14.52 7.82
CA ARG A 515 -14.44 -14.20 9.25
C ARG A 515 -13.04 -14.37 9.82
N PHE A 516 -12.72 -13.58 10.83
CA PHE A 516 -11.51 -13.78 11.62
C PHE A 516 -11.85 -14.59 12.87
N VAL A 517 -11.19 -15.72 13.02
CA VAL A 517 -11.39 -16.63 14.14
C VAL A 517 -10.26 -16.40 15.14
N PRO A 518 -10.56 -15.92 16.36
CA PRO A 518 -9.52 -15.65 17.36
C PRO A 518 -8.93 -16.96 17.89
N VAL A 519 -7.62 -16.97 18.22
CA VAL A 519 -6.98 -18.14 18.86
C VAL A 519 -7.56 -18.49 20.24
N THR A 520 -8.32 -17.56 20.83
CA THR A 520 -9.03 -17.74 22.10
C THR A 520 -10.43 -18.34 21.92
N ALA A 521 -10.84 -18.67 20.69
CA ALA A 521 -12.12 -19.31 20.45
C ALA A 521 -12.22 -20.66 21.21
N PRO A 522 -13.35 -20.96 21.88
CA PRO A 522 -13.55 -22.23 22.55
C PRO A 522 -13.38 -23.41 21.59
N PRO A 523 -12.71 -24.52 22.00
CA PRO A 523 -12.52 -25.69 21.13
C PRO A 523 -13.85 -26.28 20.60
N GLU A 524 -14.91 -26.26 21.40
CA GLU A 524 -16.24 -26.75 21.00
C GLU A 524 -16.83 -25.93 19.85
N THR A 525 -16.67 -24.60 19.89
CA THR A 525 -17.05 -23.71 18.79
C THR A 525 -16.27 -24.03 17.52
N LEU A 526 -14.95 -24.16 17.64
CA LEU A 526 -14.10 -24.42 16.48
C LEU A 526 -14.47 -25.75 15.82
N ARG A 527 -14.73 -26.77 16.64
CA ARG A 527 -15.23 -28.06 16.17
C ARG A 527 -16.54 -27.89 15.38
N ALA A 528 -17.51 -27.14 15.92
CA ALA A 528 -18.78 -26.86 15.25
C ALA A 528 -18.61 -26.15 13.90
N LEU A 529 -17.69 -25.18 13.84
CA LEU A 529 -17.40 -24.44 12.62
C LEU A 529 -16.84 -25.34 11.51
N PHE A 530 -16.19 -26.46 11.82
CA PHE A 530 -15.62 -27.37 10.82
C PHE A 530 -16.59 -28.46 10.35
N THR A 531 -17.69 -28.71 11.06
CA THR A 531 -18.67 -29.73 10.68
C THR A 531 -19.76 -29.17 9.78
N LYS A 532 -20.22 -29.98 8.81
CA LYS A 532 -21.32 -29.58 7.90
C LYS A 532 -22.73 -29.93 8.40
N ALA A 533 -22.83 -30.91 9.31
CA ALA A 533 -24.09 -31.50 9.77
C ALA A 533 -23.98 -32.08 11.19
N GLY A 534 -23.30 -31.37 12.09
CA GLY A 534 -23.13 -31.73 13.50
C GLY A 534 -24.36 -31.48 14.36
N GLY A 535 -25.28 -30.59 13.94
CA GLY A 535 -26.48 -30.22 14.71
C GLY A 535 -26.18 -29.42 15.98
N GLU A 536 -24.96 -28.90 16.10
CA GLU A 536 -24.52 -28.05 17.20
C GLU A 536 -25.14 -26.63 17.04
N PRO A 537 -25.50 -25.94 18.15
CA PRO A 537 -26.12 -24.62 18.05
C PRO A 537 -25.19 -23.63 17.33
N PRO A 538 -25.74 -22.67 16.55
CA PRO A 538 -24.94 -21.73 15.80
C PRO A 538 -23.97 -20.98 16.74
N PRO A 539 -22.66 -20.99 16.45
CA PRO A 539 -21.68 -20.38 17.34
C PRO A 539 -21.90 -18.87 17.44
N GLY A 540 -22.13 -18.37 18.65
CA GLY A 540 -22.22 -16.95 18.94
C GLY A 540 -20.83 -16.35 19.17
N PHE A 541 -20.32 -15.62 18.18
CA PHE A 541 -19.08 -14.82 18.28
C PHE A 541 -19.29 -13.45 17.66
#